data_AF-I6PCD1-F1
#
_entry.id   AF-I6PCD1-F1
#
_cell.length_a   1.000
_cell.length_b   1.000
_cell.length_c   1.000
_cell.angle_alpha   90.00
_cell.angle_beta   90.00
_cell.angle_gamma   90.00
#
_symmetry.space_group_name_H-M   'P 1'
#
loop_
_entity.id
_entity.type
_entity.pdbx_description
1 polymer ?
#
loop_
_entity_poly.entity_id
_entity_poly.type
_entity_poly.pdbx_seq_one_letter_code
_entity_poly.pdbx_strand_id
1 'polypeptide(L)'
;GILSAYGMGLADVVEEAQEPYFAVYGPESVLEASRREAILLKLVKQKLQEQGFRDENITTETYLNLMYEGTDTAIMVKRLMTEDGFGCDYAFEFVKLFQREYGFELKNRNILICDIRVRGIGVTNILKPQALKQVADTPKVEGHHRVYFGNGWHDTPLYKLENLGYGHVMPGPAIIMNGNSTVIVEPNCKVIITKYGNIKIEIGFVSSTIQVAEKAADVVQLSIFNHRFMGIAEQMGRTLQRTSISTNIKERLDFSCALFGP
;
A
#
# COMPACT_ATOMS: atom_id res chain seq x y z
N GLY A 1 15.21 -3.84 -15.64
CA GLY A 1 13.83 -4.24 -15.29
C GLY A 1 13.70 -5.71 -14.95
N ILE A 2 14.25 -6.16 -13.82
CA ILE A 2 14.05 -7.52 -13.28
C ILE A 2 13.26 -7.54 -11.97
N LEU A 3 12.77 -6.37 -11.53
CA LEU A 3 12.13 -6.20 -10.24
C LEU A 3 10.82 -6.98 -10.11
N SER A 4 10.08 -7.19 -11.20
CA SER A 4 8.87 -8.02 -11.18
C SER A 4 9.18 -9.49 -10.89
N ALA A 5 10.21 -10.05 -11.55
CA ALA A 5 10.66 -11.42 -11.28
C ALA A 5 11.25 -11.56 -9.88
N TYR A 6 11.99 -10.54 -9.42
CA TYR A 6 12.49 -10.48 -8.04
C TYR A 6 11.34 -10.44 -7.02
N GLY A 7 10.30 -9.65 -7.28
CA GLY A 7 9.09 -9.59 -6.45
C GLY A 7 8.35 -10.92 -6.39
N MET A 8 8.21 -11.62 -7.51
CA MET A 8 7.65 -12.98 -7.54
C MET A 8 8.48 -13.97 -6.72
N GLY A 9 9.80 -13.89 -6.77
CA GLY A 9 10.68 -14.77 -5.99
C GLY A 9 10.74 -14.48 -4.48
N LEU A 10 10.27 -13.30 -4.06
CA LEU A 10 10.11 -12.91 -2.66
C LEU A 10 8.68 -13.09 -2.14
N ALA A 11 7.72 -13.38 -3.02
CA ALA A 11 6.33 -13.47 -2.64
C ALA A 11 6.04 -14.80 -1.94
N ASP A 12 5.36 -14.72 -0.82
CA ASP A 12 4.78 -15.89 -0.18
C ASP A 12 3.64 -16.44 -1.03
N VAL A 13 3.43 -17.75 -0.96
CA VAL A 13 2.30 -18.39 -1.65
C VAL A 13 1.06 -18.20 -0.79
N VAL A 14 0.01 -17.65 -1.38
CA VAL A 14 -1.24 -17.35 -0.67
C VAL A 14 -2.36 -18.21 -1.23
N GLU A 15 -2.99 -18.97 -0.34
CA GLU A 15 -4.23 -19.70 -0.63
C GLU A 15 -5.37 -19.11 0.20
N GLU A 16 -6.51 -18.88 -0.44
CA GLU A 16 -7.66 -18.27 0.21
C GLU A 16 -8.90 -19.15 0.02
N ALA A 17 -9.71 -19.23 1.07
CA ALA A 17 -11.04 -19.84 1.02
C ALA A 17 -12.05 -18.91 1.70
N GLN A 18 -13.23 -18.79 1.09
CA GLN A 18 -14.30 -17.95 1.56
C GLN A 18 -15.62 -18.72 1.52
N GLU A 19 -16.47 -18.50 2.53
CA GLU A 19 -17.81 -19.09 2.62
C GLU A 19 -18.84 -18.01 3.00
N PRO A 20 -19.98 -17.91 2.27
CA PRO A 20 -21.04 -16.97 2.63
C PRO A 20 -21.71 -17.38 3.94
N TYR A 21 -21.87 -16.42 4.84
CA TYR A 21 -22.58 -16.60 6.11
C TYR A 21 -23.21 -15.28 6.53
N PHE A 22 -24.51 -15.15 6.28
CA PHE A 22 -25.26 -13.94 6.59
C PHE A 22 -25.99 -14.07 7.93
N ALA A 23 -25.56 -13.31 8.94
CA ALA A 23 -26.16 -13.34 10.26
C ALA A 23 -25.93 -12.01 11.02
N VAL A 24 -26.82 -11.69 11.95
CA VAL A 24 -26.58 -10.59 12.90
C VAL A 24 -25.44 -10.98 13.82
N TYR A 25 -24.44 -10.11 13.95
CA TYR A 25 -23.28 -10.33 14.80
C TYR A 25 -23.70 -10.43 16.26
N GLY A 26 -23.40 -11.57 16.86
CA GLY A 26 -23.77 -11.93 18.23
C GLY A 26 -23.14 -13.27 18.63
N PRO A 27 -23.25 -13.66 19.91
CA PRO A 27 -22.50 -14.79 20.48
C PRO A 27 -22.75 -16.12 19.74
N GLU A 28 -24.01 -16.43 19.37
CA GLU A 28 -24.34 -17.64 18.62
C GLU A 28 -23.76 -17.63 17.20
N SER A 29 -23.86 -16.49 16.51
CA SER A 29 -23.34 -16.34 15.15
C SER A 29 -21.81 -16.41 15.10
N VAL A 30 -21.13 -15.88 16.11
CA VAL A 30 -19.66 -15.93 16.24
C VAL A 30 -19.21 -17.37 16.50
N LEU A 31 -19.97 -18.13 17.29
CA LEU A 31 -19.70 -19.54 17.50
C LEU A 31 -19.85 -20.35 16.21
N GLU A 32 -20.91 -20.11 15.45
CA GLU A 32 -21.12 -20.75 14.15
C GLU A 32 -20.06 -20.34 13.11
N ALA A 33 -19.72 -19.05 13.07
CA ALA A 33 -18.63 -18.55 12.23
C ALA A 33 -17.29 -19.21 12.58
N SER A 34 -17.01 -19.42 13.88
CA SER A 34 -15.81 -20.12 14.34
C SER A 34 -15.78 -21.59 13.90
N ARG A 35 -16.94 -22.27 13.83
CA ARG A 35 -17.03 -23.65 13.32
C ARG A 35 -16.72 -23.71 11.84
N ARG A 36 -17.29 -22.80 11.04
CA ARG A 36 -17.03 -22.69 9.59
C ARG A 36 -15.59 -22.29 9.30
N GLU A 37 -15.05 -21.34 10.05
CA GLU A 37 -13.62 -20.98 10.04
C GLU A 37 -12.74 -22.22 10.22
N ALA A 38 -13.03 -23.10 11.19
CA ALA A 38 -12.24 -24.31 11.41
C ALA A 38 -12.24 -25.27 10.22
N ILE A 39 -13.33 -25.31 9.43
CA ILE A 39 -13.42 -26.10 8.19
C ILE A 39 -12.55 -25.45 7.11
N LEU A 40 -12.68 -24.14 6.91
CA LEU A 40 -11.88 -23.38 5.92
C LEU A 40 -10.38 -23.42 6.24
N LEU A 41 -10.00 -23.35 7.51
CA LEU A 41 -8.61 -23.49 7.96
C LEU A 41 -8.01 -24.84 7.54
N LYS A 42 -8.75 -25.94 7.70
CA LYS A 42 -8.30 -27.26 7.25
C LYS A 42 -8.14 -27.31 5.73
N LEU A 43 -9.11 -26.78 4.99
CA LEU A 43 -9.09 -26.74 3.53
C LEU A 43 -7.87 -25.97 3.00
N VAL A 44 -7.63 -24.77 3.53
CA VAL A 44 -6.51 -23.92 3.09
C VAL A 44 -5.17 -24.55 3.45
N LYS A 45 -5.03 -25.12 4.66
CA LYS A 45 -3.81 -25.83 5.05
C LYS A 45 -3.54 -27.03 4.14
N GLN A 46 -4.57 -27.82 3.83
CA GLN A 46 -4.44 -28.96 2.93
C GLN A 46 -3.95 -28.53 1.54
N LYS A 47 -4.52 -27.47 0.96
CA LYS A 47 -4.07 -26.94 -0.35
C LYS A 47 -2.60 -26.52 -0.32
N LEU A 48 -2.15 -25.85 0.74
CA LEU A 48 -0.75 -25.47 0.88
C LEU A 48 0.17 -26.69 1.08
N GLN A 49 -0.28 -27.71 1.81
CA GLN A 49 0.45 -28.96 1.96
C GLN A 49 0.57 -29.73 0.63
N GLU A 50 -0.48 -29.73 -0.19
CA GLU A 50 -0.47 -30.31 -1.55
C GLU A 50 0.53 -29.58 -2.47
N GLN A 51 0.79 -28.30 -2.22
CA GLN A 51 1.82 -27.51 -2.89
C GLN A 51 3.23 -27.69 -2.29
N GLY A 52 3.38 -28.54 -1.27
CA GLY A 52 4.66 -28.93 -0.69
C GLY A 52 5.11 -28.12 0.53
N PHE A 53 4.25 -27.27 1.10
CA PHE A 53 4.56 -26.54 2.32
C PHE A 53 4.39 -27.41 3.56
N ARG A 54 5.36 -27.33 4.49
CA ARG A 54 5.27 -27.94 5.82
C ARG A 54 4.48 -27.04 6.76
N ASP A 55 3.82 -27.63 7.76
CA ASP A 55 3.02 -26.89 8.76
C ASP A 55 3.78 -25.75 9.45
N GLU A 56 5.08 -25.93 9.68
CA GLU A 56 5.97 -24.92 10.29
C GLU A 56 6.10 -23.64 9.44
N ASN A 57 5.93 -23.77 8.13
CA ASN A 57 6.04 -22.68 7.16
C ASN A 57 4.67 -22.13 6.73
N ILE A 58 3.58 -22.62 7.33
CA ILE A 58 2.22 -22.17 7.02
C ILE A 58 1.71 -21.29 8.15
N THR A 59 1.40 -20.05 7.83
CA THR A 59 0.66 -19.15 8.72
C THR A 59 -0.75 -18.95 8.21
N THR A 60 -1.73 -18.84 9.10
CA THR A 60 -3.14 -18.67 8.73
C THR A 60 -3.72 -17.46 9.40
N GLU A 61 -4.57 -16.74 8.67
CA GLU A 61 -5.24 -15.54 9.12
C GLU A 61 -6.73 -15.66 8.80
N THR A 62 -7.56 -15.33 9.79
CA THR A 62 -9.02 -15.36 9.64
C THR A 62 -9.56 -13.94 9.57
N TYR A 63 -10.58 -13.77 8.74
CA TYR A 63 -11.30 -12.53 8.54
C TYR A 63 -12.80 -12.77 8.56
N LEU A 64 -13.54 -11.84 9.14
CA LEU A 64 -14.99 -11.69 8.92
C LEU A 64 -15.23 -10.44 8.10
N ASN A 65 -16.03 -10.56 7.04
CA ASN A 65 -16.53 -9.39 6.34
C ASN A 65 -17.79 -8.91 7.07
N LEU A 66 -17.70 -7.73 7.68
CA LEU A 66 -18.75 -7.14 8.51
C LEU A 66 -19.32 -5.89 7.85
N MET A 67 -20.62 -5.68 7.95
CA MET A 67 -21.28 -4.46 7.49
C MET A 67 -22.30 -3.97 8.53
N TYR A 68 -22.70 -2.69 8.44
CA TYR A 68 -23.88 -2.24 9.17
C TYR A 68 -25.15 -2.62 8.44
N GLU A 69 -26.19 -2.99 9.20
CA GLU A 69 -27.51 -3.27 8.63
C GLU A 69 -28.04 -2.09 7.80
N GLY A 70 -28.43 -2.40 6.55
CA GLY A 70 -28.92 -1.43 5.57
C GLY A 70 -27.84 -0.76 4.71
N THR A 71 -26.56 -1.00 4.98
CA THR A 71 -25.45 -0.60 4.10
C THR A 71 -25.07 -1.72 3.13
N ASP A 72 -24.43 -1.38 2.02
CA ASP A 72 -24.00 -2.35 0.99
C ASP A 72 -22.48 -2.58 0.98
N THR A 73 -21.75 -2.00 1.94
CA THR A 73 -20.29 -2.10 1.99
C THR A 73 -19.83 -2.86 3.22
N ALA A 74 -19.23 -4.04 2.98
CA ALA A 74 -18.55 -4.80 4.01
C ALA A 74 -17.10 -4.34 4.19
N ILE A 75 -16.61 -4.40 5.43
CA ILE A 75 -15.22 -4.20 5.82
C ILE A 75 -14.66 -5.55 6.26
N MET A 76 -13.50 -5.90 5.72
CA MET A 76 -12.77 -7.10 6.08
C MET A 76 -12.05 -6.90 7.43
N VAL A 77 -12.52 -7.59 8.46
CA VAL A 77 -11.99 -7.47 9.82
C VAL A 77 -11.18 -8.69 10.16
N LYS A 78 -9.87 -8.49 10.40
CA LYS A 78 -8.94 -9.55 10.79
C LYS A 78 -9.19 -9.97 12.24
N ARG A 79 -9.15 -11.27 12.50
CA ARG A 79 -9.10 -11.80 13.87
C ARG A 79 -7.78 -11.37 14.52
N LEU A 80 -7.86 -10.62 15.61
CA LEU A 80 -6.72 -10.33 16.46
C LEU A 80 -6.73 -11.29 17.65
N MET A 81 -5.56 -11.80 18.03
CA MET A 81 -5.39 -12.60 19.24
C MET A 81 -5.02 -11.65 20.37
N THR A 82 -5.75 -11.66 21.50
CA THR A 82 -5.28 -10.98 22.72
C THR A 82 -4.26 -11.86 23.44
N GLU A 83 -3.43 -11.25 24.29
CA GLU A 83 -2.41 -11.94 25.10
C GLU A 83 -3.03 -13.02 26.00
N ASP A 84 -4.32 -12.89 26.34
CA ASP A 84 -5.08 -13.84 27.15
C ASP A 84 -5.65 -15.03 26.36
N GLY A 85 -5.33 -15.15 25.07
CA GLY A 85 -5.75 -16.27 24.22
C GLY A 85 -7.21 -16.21 23.76
N PHE A 86 -7.99 -15.24 24.24
CA PHE A 86 -9.32 -14.93 23.71
C PHE A 86 -9.17 -14.04 22.45
N GLY A 87 -9.83 -14.41 21.35
CA GLY A 87 -9.84 -13.56 20.16
C GLY A 87 -10.48 -12.20 20.48
N CYS A 88 -9.94 -11.12 19.93
CA CYS A 88 -10.59 -9.80 19.99
C CYS A 88 -12.00 -9.86 19.43
N ASP A 89 -12.88 -9.04 19.99
CA ASP A 89 -14.22 -8.83 19.46
C ASP A 89 -14.15 -8.20 18.06
N TYR A 90 -14.61 -8.91 17.03
CA TYR A 90 -14.64 -8.40 15.66
C TYR A 90 -15.49 -7.13 15.56
N ALA A 91 -16.52 -6.96 16.40
CA ALA A 91 -17.34 -5.75 16.40
C ALA A 91 -16.52 -4.51 16.79
N PHE A 92 -15.63 -4.63 17.79
CA PHE A 92 -14.78 -3.52 18.22
C PHE A 92 -13.81 -3.09 17.11
N GLU A 93 -13.11 -4.04 16.49
CA GLU A 93 -12.20 -3.72 15.38
C GLU A 93 -12.95 -3.26 14.13
N PHE A 94 -14.17 -3.76 13.89
CA PHE A 94 -15.03 -3.25 12.82
C PHE A 94 -15.32 -1.76 13.00
N VAL A 95 -15.79 -1.33 14.18
CA VAL A 95 -16.12 0.08 14.45
C VAL A 95 -14.90 0.98 14.25
N LYS A 96 -13.74 0.54 14.73
CA LYS A 96 -12.46 1.25 14.57
C LYS A 96 -12.02 1.34 13.11
N LEU A 97 -12.12 0.25 12.34
CA LEU A 97 -11.81 0.24 10.91
C LEU A 97 -12.80 1.09 10.12
N PHE A 98 -14.08 1.03 10.44
CA PHE A 98 -15.14 1.84 9.82
C PHE A 98 -14.90 3.33 10.08
N GLN A 99 -14.59 3.72 11.32
CA GLN A 99 -14.27 5.11 11.67
C GLN A 99 -12.98 5.58 10.98
N ARG A 100 -11.98 4.70 10.84
CA ARG A 100 -10.75 5.02 10.10
C ARG A 100 -11.00 5.23 8.61
N GLU A 101 -11.85 4.41 8.01
CA GLU A 101 -12.15 4.46 6.57
C GLU A 101 -13.09 5.63 6.22
N TYR A 102 -14.12 5.86 7.03
CA TYR A 102 -15.21 6.79 6.70
C TYR A 102 -15.31 8.03 7.61
N GLY A 103 -14.60 8.07 8.73
CA GLY A 103 -14.53 9.23 9.63
C GLY A 103 -15.69 9.39 10.61
N PHE A 104 -16.65 8.46 10.65
CA PHE A 104 -17.80 8.47 11.55
C PHE A 104 -18.22 7.06 11.97
N GLU A 105 -19.16 6.95 12.91
CA GLU A 105 -19.76 5.69 13.37
C GLU A 105 -21.28 5.74 13.17
N LEU A 106 -21.87 4.62 12.73
CA LEU A 106 -23.32 4.47 12.64
C LEU A 106 -23.86 3.91 13.97
N LYS A 107 -24.51 4.77 14.76
CA LYS A 107 -25.11 4.38 16.05
C LYS A 107 -26.45 3.67 15.86
N ASN A 108 -26.81 2.83 16.83
CA ASN A 108 -28.10 2.12 16.90
C ASN A 108 -28.38 1.21 15.70
N ARG A 109 -27.35 0.54 15.18
CA ARG A 109 -27.46 -0.40 14.07
C ARG A 109 -26.79 -1.71 14.40
N ASN A 110 -27.41 -2.79 13.97
CA ASN A 110 -26.82 -4.11 14.07
C ASN A 110 -25.64 -4.22 13.11
N ILE A 111 -24.60 -4.94 13.55
CA ILE A 111 -23.52 -5.37 12.68
C ILE A 111 -23.94 -6.72 12.09
N LEU A 112 -23.71 -6.90 10.79
CA LEU A 112 -24.00 -8.13 10.07
C LEU A 112 -22.71 -8.79 9.63
N ILE A 113 -22.63 -10.11 9.80
CA ILE A 113 -21.64 -10.96 9.15
C ILE A 113 -22.13 -11.21 7.73
N CYS A 114 -21.26 -11.05 6.74
CA CYS A 114 -21.57 -11.28 5.33
C CYS A 114 -21.01 -12.63 4.87
N ASP A 115 -19.76 -12.86 5.20
CA ASP A 115 -19.01 -14.05 4.86
C ASP A 115 -17.79 -14.21 5.77
N ILE A 116 -17.23 -15.42 5.73
CA ILE A 116 -16.07 -15.84 6.50
C ILE A 116 -14.97 -16.12 5.50
N ARG A 117 -13.78 -15.57 5.75
CA ARG A 117 -12.62 -15.72 4.88
C ARG A 117 -11.42 -16.19 5.69
N VAL A 118 -10.72 -17.19 5.16
CA VAL A 118 -9.46 -17.67 5.72
C VAL A 118 -8.39 -17.56 4.64
N ARG A 119 -7.26 -16.96 5.03
CA ARG A 119 -6.07 -16.80 4.20
C ARG A 119 -4.93 -17.60 4.80
N GLY A 120 -4.38 -18.53 4.04
CA GLY A 120 -3.17 -19.27 4.37
C GLY A 120 -2.01 -18.72 3.58
N ILE A 121 -0.89 -18.57 4.26
CA ILE A 121 0.35 -18.01 3.72
C ILE A 121 1.44 -19.05 3.92
N GLY A 122 1.87 -19.66 2.83
CA GLY A 122 3.05 -20.52 2.76
C GLY A 122 4.29 -19.66 2.58
N VAL A 123 5.09 -19.53 3.64
CA VAL A 123 6.27 -18.66 3.64
C VAL A 123 7.35 -19.23 2.75
N THR A 124 7.78 -18.46 1.74
CA THR A 124 8.84 -18.87 0.82
C THR A 124 10.15 -18.17 1.21
N ASN A 125 11.13 -18.94 1.68
CA ASN A 125 12.46 -18.41 2.05
C ASN A 125 13.48 -18.49 0.91
N ILE A 126 13.03 -18.36 -0.34
CA ILE A 126 13.83 -18.64 -1.54
C ILE A 126 14.89 -17.55 -1.76
N LEU A 127 14.50 -16.28 -1.66
CA LEU A 127 15.40 -15.14 -1.84
C LEU A 127 15.47 -14.35 -0.53
N LYS A 128 16.68 -14.16 0.00
CA LYS A 128 16.94 -13.26 1.14
C LYS A 128 17.78 -12.08 0.66
N PRO A 129 17.39 -10.83 0.94
CA PRO A 129 18.21 -9.67 0.62
C PRO A 129 19.59 -9.77 1.28
N GLN A 130 20.64 -9.81 0.48
CA GLN A 130 22.01 -9.83 0.99
C GLN A 130 22.46 -8.41 1.31
N ALA A 131 22.91 -8.20 2.55
CA ALA A 131 23.48 -6.91 2.95
C ALA A 131 24.88 -6.73 2.34
N LEU A 132 25.10 -5.57 1.74
CA LEU A 132 26.43 -5.13 1.33
C LEU A 132 27.24 -4.71 2.55
N LYS A 133 28.56 -4.91 2.48
CA LYS A 133 29.49 -4.37 3.49
C LYS A 133 29.56 -2.86 3.33
N GLN A 134 29.62 -2.13 4.44
CA GLN A 134 29.82 -0.70 4.42
C GLN A 134 31.22 -0.40 3.89
N VAL A 135 31.30 0.52 2.94
CA VAL A 135 32.56 0.95 2.33
C VAL A 135 32.81 2.40 2.72
N ALA A 136 34.04 2.69 3.17
CA ALA A 136 34.46 4.03 3.56
C ALA A 136 35.19 4.77 2.41
N ASP A 137 35.45 4.08 1.30
CA ASP A 137 36.15 4.63 0.15
C ASP A 137 35.27 5.59 -0.64
N THR A 138 35.94 6.45 -1.43
CA THR A 138 35.25 7.36 -2.34
C THR A 138 34.68 6.62 -3.55
N PRO A 139 33.48 6.96 -4.03
CA PRO A 139 32.88 6.32 -5.20
C PRO A 139 33.75 6.52 -6.44
N LYS A 140 34.11 5.42 -7.11
CA LYS A 140 34.96 5.45 -8.31
C LYS A 140 34.18 6.01 -9.49
N VAL A 141 34.65 7.14 -10.03
CA VAL A 141 34.13 7.73 -11.27
C VAL A 141 34.69 6.96 -12.46
N GLU A 142 33.83 6.55 -13.38
CA GLU A 142 34.24 5.82 -14.58
C GLU A 142 34.50 6.75 -15.77
N GLY A 143 33.78 7.87 -15.84
CA GLY A 143 33.92 8.86 -16.89
C GLY A 143 33.10 10.12 -16.61
N HIS A 144 33.15 11.07 -17.54
CA HIS A 144 32.35 12.28 -17.50
C HIS A 144 31.65 12.47 -18.84
N HIS A 145 30.39 12.92 -18.80
CA HIS A 145 29.61 13.20 -19.99
C HIS A 145 28.85 14.52 -19.83
N ARG A 146 28.74 15.28 -20.93
CA ARG A 146 27.91 16.48 -20.96
C ARG A 146 26.43 16.11 -21.05
N VAL A 147 25.65 16.49 -20.05
CA VAL A 147 24.21 16.29 -19.97
C VAL A 147 23.52 17.65 -19.92
N TYR A 148 22.44 17.80 -20.68
CA TYR A 148 21.63 19.01 -20.63
C TYR A 148 20.52 18.85 -19.59
N PHE A 149 20.49 19.76 -18.62
CA PHE A 149 19.41 19.92 -17.66
C PHE A 149 18.68 21.23 -17.93
N GLY A 150 17.51 21.45 -17.32
CA GLY A 150 16.69 22.66 -17.57
C GLY A 150 17.41 24.01 -17.36
N ASN A 151 18.52 24.02 -16.61
CA ASN A 151 19.36 25.20 -16.36
C ASN A 151 20.65 25.25 -17.22
N GLY A 152 20.87 24.32 -18.16
CA GLY A 152 22.01 24.34 -19.09
C GLY A 152 22.74 23.00 -19.23
N TRP A 153 23.88 23.02 -19.92
CA TRP A 153 24.77 21.86 -20.06
C TRP A 153 25.68 21.72 -18.85
N HIS A 154 25.66 20.55 -18.19
CA HIS A 154 26.52 20.22 -17.06
C HIS A 154 27.45 19.07 -17.41
N ASP A 155 28.71 19.15 -16.96
CA ASP A 155 29.63 18.02 -17.01
C ASP A 155 29.32 17.08 -15.85
N THR A 156 28.88 15.86 -16.16
CA THR A 156 28.23 14.97 -15.21
C THR A 156 29.04 13.69 -15.02
N PRO A 157 29.46 13.34 -13.79
CA PRO A 157 30.20 12.11 -13.52
C PRO A 157 29.33 10.87 -13.74
N LEU A 158 29.94 9.85 -14.34
CA LEU A 158 29.36 8.54 -14.58
C LEU A 158 29.87 7.54 -13.53
N TYR A 159 28.93 6.84 -12.90
CA TYR A 159 29.18 5.78 -11.94
C TYR A 159 28.57 4.46 -12.41
N LYS A 160 29.29 3.36 -12.26
CA LYS A 160 28.74 2.01 -12.38
C LYS A 160 28.23 1.54 -11.03
N LEU A 161 26.97 1.10 -10.98
CA LEU A 161 26.33 0.62 -9.76
C LEU A 161 27.11 -0.53 -9.10
N GLU A 162 27.73 -1.40 -9.90
CA GLU A 162 28.56 -2.53 -9.46
C GLU A 162 29.78 -2.11 -8.63
N ASN A 163 30.28 -0.88 -8.83
CA ASN A 163 31.44 -0.32 -8.13
C ASN A 163 31.06 0.51 -6.91
N LEU A 164 29.76 0.64 -6.61
CA LEU A 164 29.27 1.44 -5.48
C LEU A 164 28.97 0.55 -4.28
N GLY A 165 29.49 0.94 -3.11
CA GLY A 165 29.29 0.24 -1.84
C GLY A 165 28.23 0.89 -0.96
N TYR A 166 27.75 0.15 0.05
CA TYR A 166 26.84 0.70 1.06
C TYR A 166 27.49 1.87 1.79
N GLY A 167 26.76 2.99 1.87
CA GLY A 167 27.21 4.22 2.53
C GLY A 167 27.81 5.26 1.59
N HIS A 168 28.04 4.94 0.31
CA HIS A 168 28.48 5.93 -0.66
C HIS A 168 27.41 7.01 -0.85
N VAL A 169 27.87 8.26 -0.86
CA VAL A 169 27.06 9.45 -1.05
C VAL A 169 27.61 10.22 -2.24
N MET A 170 26.73 10.60 -3.17
CA MET A 170 27.11 11.34 -4.38
C MET A 170 26.16 12.52 -4.56
N PRO A 171 26.68 13.76 -4.71
CA PRO A 171 25.84 14.88 -5.10
C PRO A 171 25.43 14.77 -6.57
N GLY A 172 24.23 15.23 -6.89
CA GLY A 172 23.80 15.46 -8.27
C GLY A 172 24.39 16.76 -8.83
N PRO A 173 24.55 16.90 -10.16
CA PRO A 173 24.13 15.94 -11.19
C PRO A 173 25.04 14.71 -11.27
N ALA A 174 24.46 13.53 -11.52
CA ALA A 174 25.22 12.28 -11.67
C ALA A 174 24.50 11.29 -12.60
N ILE A 175 25.25 10.47 -13.32
CA ILE A 175 24.72 9.35 -14.08
C ILE A 175 25.12 8.06 -13.37
N ILE A 176 24.15 7.19 -13.10
CA ILE A 176 24.39 5.87 -12.51
C ILE A 176 23.94 4.81 -13.50
N MET A 177 24.90 4.07 -14.04
CA MET A 177 24.65 2.96 -14.96
C MET A 177 24.61 1.64 -14.19
N ASN A 178 23.54 0.89 -14.44
CA ASN A 178 23.40 -0.51 -14.13
C ASN A 178 23.22 -1.24 -15.45
N GLY A 179 23.70 -2.48 -15.60
CA GLY A 179 23.72 -3.19 -16.89
C GLY A 179 22.39 -3.15 -17.67
N ASN A 180 21.26 -3.05 -16.97
CA ASN A 180 19.91 -3.04 -17.56
C ASN A 180 19.12 -1.74 -17.33
N SER A 181 19.73 -0.67 -16.80
CA SER A 181 19.06 0.62 -16.56
C SER A 181 20.05 1.75 -16.29
N THR A 182 19.76 2.95 -16.78
CA THR A 182 20.53 4.15 -16.43
C THR A 182 19.66 5.09 -15.60
N VAL A 183 20.16 5.51 -14.44
CA VAL A 183 19.51 6.48 -13.55
C VAL A 183 20.22 7.82 -13.71
N ILE A 184 19.47 8.86 -14.07
CA ILE A 184 19.97 10.23 -14.13
C ILE A 184 19.54 10.92 -12.84
N VAL A 185 20.51 11.51 -12.14
CA VAL A 185 20.33 12.26 -10.91
C VAL A 185 20.41 13.73 -11.27
N GLU A 186 19.35 14.47 -10.97
CA GLU A 186 19.28 15.90 -11.27
C GLU A 186 20.15 16.74 -10.32
N PRO A 187 20.53 17.98 -10.72
CA PRO A 187 21.11 18.95 -9.81
C PRO A 187 20.25 19.16 -8.56
N ASN A 188 20.88 19.50 -7.43
CA ASN A 188 20.25 19.66 -6.11
C ASN A 188 19.66 18.36 -5.53
N CYS A 189 19.85 17.21 -6.16
CA CYS A 189 19.56 15.92 -5.55
C CYS A 189 20.83 15.31 -4.95
N LYS A 190 20.65 14.38 -4.02
CA LYS A 190 21.72 13.62 -3.38
C LYS A 190 21.39 12.14 -3.47
N VAL A 191 22.37 11.34 -3.87
CA VAL A 191 22.22 9.89 -3.92
C VAL A 191 22.94 9.24 -2.76
N ILE A 192 22.30 8.23 -2.17
CA ILE A 192 22.84 7.41 -1.10
C ILE A 192 22.61 5.94 -1.47
N ILE A 193 23.68 5.13 -1.43
CA ILE A 193 23.56 3.69 -1.61
C ILE A 193 23.22 3.04 -0.28
N THR A 194 22.08 2.35 -0.25
CA THR A 194 21.55 1.70 0.96
C THR A 194 22.24 0.37 1.25
N LYS A 195 21.97 -0.21 2.42
CA LYS A 195 22.53 -1.49 2.89
C LYS A 195 22.32 -2.65 1.92
N TYR A 196 21.23 -2.61 1.15
CA TYR A 196 20.86 -3.67 0.21
C TYR A 196 21.22 -3.33 -1.25
N GLY A 197 22.02 -2.28 -1.49
CA GLY A 197 22.41 -1.87 -2.84
C GLY A 197 21.35 -1.06 -3.59
N ASN A 198 20.23 -0.71 -2.95
CA ASN A 198 19.24 0.19 -3.53
C ASN A 198 19.78 1.63 -3.58
N ILE A 199 19.40 2.36 -4.62
CA ILE A 199 19.72 3.78 -4.82
C ILE A 199 18.62 4.60 -4.13
N LYS A 200 18.96 5.30 -3.04
CA LYS A 200 18.08 6.29 -2.41
C LYS A 200 18.42 7.67 -2.97
N ILE A 201 17.44 8.34 -3.55
CA ILE A 201 17.58 9.71 -4.05
C ILE A 201 16.85 10.64 -3.09
N GLU A 202 17.59 11.55 -2.47
CA GLU A 202 17.06 12.63 -1.65
C GLU A 202 17.01 13.89 -2.51
N ILE A 203 15.79 14.37 -2.75
CA ILE A 203 15.56 15.60 -3.49
C ILE A 203 15.84 16.75 -2.52
N GLY A 204 16.87 17.54 -2.78
CA GLY A 204 17.13 18.75 -2.02
C GLY A 204 16.00 19.76 -2.23
N PHE A 205 15.79 20.63 -1.26
CA PHE A 205 14.83 21.72 -1.41
C PHE A 205 15.26 22.60 -2.59
N VAL A 206 14.54 22.49 -3.70
CA VAL A 206 14.48 23.58 -4.66
C VAL A 206 13.79 24.70 -3.88
N SER A 207 14.54 25.72 -3.49
CA SER A 207 13.95 27.00 -3.11
C SER A 207 13.34 27.56 -4.39
N SER A 208 12.18 27.03 -4.77
CA SER A 208 11.25 27.76 -5.59
C SER A 208 10.80 28.90 -4.69
N THR A 209 11.58 29.97 -4.68
CA THR A 209 10.95 31.28 -4.71
C THR A 209 10.16 31.25 -6.01
N ILE A 210 8.96 30.66 -5.94
CA ILE A 210 7.94 30.86 -6.96
C ILE A 210 7.72 32.35 -6.85
N GLN A 211 8.45 33.12 -7.67
CA GLN A 211 7.95 34.40 -8.09
C GLN A 211 6.63 34.03 -8.74
N VAL A 212 5.56 34.10 -7.96
CA VAL A 212 4.21 34.11 -8.48
C VAL A 212 4.23 35.32 -9.38
N ALA A 213 4.50 35.10 -10.66
CA ALA A 213 4.30 36.13 -11.66
C ALA A 213 2.80 36.41 -11.59
N GLU A 214 2.46 37.55 -10.98
CA GLU A 214 1.11 37.99 -10.60
C GLU A 214 0.09 38.08 -11.77
N LYS A 215 0.37 37.51 -12.96
CA LYS A 215 -0.45 37.76 -14.16
C LYS A 215 -0.84 36.57 -15.02
N ALA A 216 -0.36 35.35 -14.77
CA ALA A 216 -0.89 34.18 -15.49
C ALA A 216 -0.80 32.93 -14.64
N ALA A 217 -1.96 32.35 -14.29
CA ALA A 217 -2.01 31.05 -13.65
C ALA A 217 -1.37 30.01 -14.59
N ASP A 218 -0.38 29.26 -14.09
CA ASP A 218 0.22 28.14 -14.82
C ASP A 218 -0.87 27.12 -15.16
N VAL A 219 -1.05 26.85 -16.45
CA VAL A 219 -2.07 25.93 -16.99
C VAL A 219 -1.93 24.54 -16.38
N VAL A 220 -0.69 24.09 -16.13
CA VAL A 220 -0.41 22.79 -15.54
C VAL A 220 -0.86 22.77 -14.08
N GLN A 221 -0.49 23.79 -13.30
CA GLN A 221 -0.93 23.90 -11.90
C GLN A 221 -2.46 24.02 -11.80
N LEU A 222 -3.09 24.84 -12.63
CA LEU A 222 -4.54 25.00 -12.65
C LEU A 222 -5.25 23.66 -12.92
N SER A 223 -4.74 22.88 -13.89
CA SER A 223 -5.24 21.54 -14.18
C SER A 223 -5.06 20.60 -12.99
N ILE A 224 -3.90 20.61 -12.33
CA ILE A 224 -3.63 19.79 -11.14
C ILE A 224 -4.60 20.17 -10.00
N PHE A 225 -4.79 21.46 -9.74
CA PHE A 225 -5.73 21.92 -8.71
C PHE A 225 -7.16 21.52 -9.02
N ASN A 226 -7.63 21.74 -10.25
CA ASN A 226 -8.97 21.34 -10.67
C ASN A 226 -9.19 19.83 -10.49
N HIS A 227 -8.25 18.99 -10.93
CA HIS A 227 -8.36 17.54 -10.75
C HIS A 227 -8.32 17.12 -9.28
N ARG A 228 -7.53 17.79 -8.44
CA ARG A 228 -7.51 17.51 -6.99
C ARG A 228 -8.84 17.88 -6.33
N PHE A 229 -9.41 19.05 -6.63
CA PHE A 229 -10.71 19.46 -6.05
C PHE A 229 -11.85 18.57 -6.52
N MET A 230 -11.89 18.27 -7.83
CA MET A 230 -12.87 17.34 -8.39
C MET A 230 -12.71 15.95 -7.76
N GLY A 231 -11.47 15.49 -7.58
CA GLY A 231 -11.16 14.25 -6.88
C GLY A 231 -11.72 14.23 -5.45
N ILE A 232 -11.65 15.33 -4.70
CA ILE A 232 -12.24 15.39 -3.35
C ILE A 232 -13.77 15.24 -3.41
N ALA A 233 -14.44 15.99 -4.28
CA ALA A 233 -15.90 15.91 -4.42
C ALA A 233 -16.37 14.52 -4.87
N GLU A 234 -15.64 13.87 -5.79
CA GLU A 234 -15.90 12.49 -6.20
C GLU A 234 -15.72 11.50 -5.04
N GLN A 235 -14.65 11.64 -4.25
CA GLN A 235 -14.41 10.77 -3.10
C GLN A 235 -15.49 10.95 -2.04
N MET A 236 -15.91 12.19 -1.75
CA MET A 236 -17.05 12.46 -0.88
C MET A 236 -18.31 11.74 -1.37
N GLY A 237 -18.60 11.82 -2.67
CA GLY A 237 -19.77 11.18 -3.26
C GLY A 237 -19.73 9.66 -3.18
N ARG A 238 -18.58 9.04 -3.49
CA ARG A 238 -18.39 7.59 -3.36
C ARG A 238 -18.53 7.13 -1.91
N THR A 239 -18.00 7.89 -0.95
CA THR A 239 -18.14 7.60 0.47
C THR A 239 -19.60 7.66 0.92
N LEU A 240 -20.34 8.70 0.52
CA LEU A 240 -21.78 8.78 0.79
C LEU A 240 -22.55 7.62 0.18
N GLN A 241 -22.26 7.26 -1.08
CA GLN A 241 -22.90 6.14 -1.75
C GLN A 241 -22.66 4.81 -1.01
N ARG A 242 -21.41 4.53 -0.62
CA ARG A 242 -20.99 3.27 0.02
C ARG A 242 -21.55 3.10 1.44
N THR A 243 -21.78 4.21 2.14
CA THR A 243 -22.25 4.22 3.53
C THR A 243 -23.75 4.54 3.67
N SER A 244 -24.41 4.93 2.59
CA SER A 244 -25.82 5.30 2.60
C SER A 244 -26.74 4.08 2.64
N ILE A 245 -27.79 4.21 3.45
CA ILE A 245 -28.92 3.27 3.54
C ILE A 245 -30.07 3.73 2.63
N SER A 246 -30.13 5.02 2.29
CA SER A 246 -31.16 5.58 1.41
C SER A 246 -30.97 5.07 -0.01
N THR A 247 -31.98 4.39 -0.53
CA THR A 247 -32.05 3.94 -1.94
C THR A 247 -31.93 5.13 -2.91
N ASN A 248 -32.47 6.30 -2.55
CA ASN A 248 -32.30 7.52 -3.34
C ASN A 248 -30.83 7.92 -3.46
N ILE A 249 -30.04 7.80 -2.39
CA ILE A 249 -28.63 8.19 -2.41
C ILE A 249 -27.77 7.07 -3.01
N LYS A 250 -27.98 5.80 -2.64
CA LYS A 250 -27.08 4.70 -3.03
C LYS A 250 -27.30 4.18 -4.47
N GLU A 251 -28.56 4.12 -4.91
CA GLU A 251 -28.94 3.58 -6.23
C GLU A 251 -29.31 4.68 -7.22
N ARG A 252 -30.13 5.66 -6.80
CA ARG A 252 -30.56 6.76 -7.69
C ARG A 252 -29.55 7.90 -7.78
N LEU A 253 -28.51 7.88 -6.94
CA LEU A 253 -27.47 8.92 -6.85
C LEU A 253 -28.06 10.33 -6.67
N ASP A 254 -29.16 10.43 -5.93
CA ASP A 254 -29.88 11.68 -5.63
C ASP A 254 -29.17 12.44 -4.50
N PHE A 255 -27.95 12.91 -4.80
CA PHE A 255 -27.14 13.77 -3.96
C PHE A 255 -26.14 14.54 -4.82
N SER A 256 -25.57 15.60 -4.27
CA SER A 256 -24.41 16.28 -4.87
C SER A 256 -23.40 16.64 -3.78
N CYS A 257 -22.12 16.59 -4.14
CA CYS A 257 -21.04 17.03 -3.28
C CYS A 257 -20.44 18.30 -3.87
N ALA A 258 -20.30 19.34 -3.06
CA ALA A 258 -19.70 20.60 -3.45
C ALA A 258 -18.63 20.99 -2.43
N LEU A 259 -17.54 21.58 -2.93
CA LEU A 259 -16.54 22.25 -2.11
C LEU A 259 -16.84 23.74 -2.11
N PHE A 260 -16.99 24.32 -0.93
CA PHE A 260 -17.10 25.76 -0.76
C PHE A 260 -15.76 26.32 -0.31
N GLY A 261 -15.36 27.44 -0.91
CA GLY A 261 -14.25 28.23 -0.39
C GLY A 261 -14.62 28.88 0.95
N PRO A 262 -13.63 29.31 1.74
CA PRO A 262 -13.86 30.17 2.90
C PRO A 262 -14.49 31.51 2.52
#